data_AF-A0A1Q6ZGE6-F1
#
_entry.id   AF-A0A1Q6ZGE6-F1
#
_cell.length_a   1.000
_cell.length_b   1.000
_cell.length_c   1.000
_cell.angle_alpha   90.00
_cell.angle_beta   90.00
_cell.angle_gamma   90.00
#
_symmetry.space_group_name_H-M   'P 1'
#
loop_
_entity.id
_entity.type
_entity.pdbx_description
1 polymer ?
#
loop_
_entity_poly.entity_id
_entity_poly.type
_entity_poly.pdbx_seq_one_letter_code
_entity_poly.pdbx_strand_id
1 'polypeptide(L)'
;MCGIIGVAGVPDASRVAYLGLYSLQHRGQESAGLVAVDGAGVARSHRGMGLVSDVFGESVLSALPGDVAIGHTRYSTAGTSVLANAQPILAGWRYRDCRGCC
;
A
#
# COMPACT_ATOMS: atom_id res chain seq x y z
N MET A 1 6.64 13.37 -7.54
CA MET A 1 5.15 13.39 -7.48
C MET A 1 4.69 11.98 -7.22
N CYS A 2 4.01 11.65 -6.12
CA CYS A 2 3.66 10.27 -5.74
C CYS A 2 2.93 9.45 -6.83
N GLY A 3 3.02 8.12 -6.73
CA GLY A 3 2.28 7.16 -7.56
C GLY A 3 1.26 6.38 -6.74
N ILE A 4 0.11 6.03 -7.33
CA ILE A 4 -0.94 5.22 -6.70
C ILE A 4 -1.37 4.15 -7.70
N ILE A 5 -1.66 2.94 -7.20
CA ILE A 5 -2.30 1.89 -7.98
C ILE A 5 -3.40 1.20 -7.17
N GLY A 6 -4.44 0.75 -7.86
CA GLY A 6 -5.47 -0.15 -7.32
C GLY A 6 -5.67 -1.33 -8.26
N VAL A 7 -5.83 -2.52 -7.68
CA VAL A 7 -6.09 -3.78 -8.38
C VAL A 7 -7.27 -4.45 -7.67
N ALA A 8 -8.22 -4.97 -8.43
CA ALA A 8 -9.39 -5.66 -7.89
C ALA A 8 -9.83 -6.79 -8.82
N GLY A 9 -10.35 -7.88 -8.24
CA GLY A 9 -10.92 -9.01 -8.97
C GLY A 9 -9.89 -9.90 -9.66
N VAL A 10 -8.63 -9.89 -9.21
CA VAL A 10 -7.54 -10.70 -9.78
C VAL A 10 -6.86 -11.47 -8.66
N PRO A 11 -6.62 -12.79 -8.80
CA PRO A 11 -5.81 -13.54 -7.85
C PRO A 11 -4.42 -12.89 -7.66
N ASP A 12 -3.88 -12.95 -6.45
CA ASP A 12 -2.58 -12.34 -6.09
C ASP A 12 -2.49 -10.85 -6.45
N ALA A 13 -3.53 -10.08 -6.13
CA ALA A 13 -3.62 -8.66 -6.45
C ALA A 13 -2.42 -7.84 -5.93
N SER A 14 -1.81 -8.27 -4.82
CA SER A 14 -0.60 -7.65 -4.25
C SER A 14 0.61 -7.70 -5.18
N ARG A 15 0.81 -8.81 -5.93
CA ARG A 15 1.90 -8.94 -6.91
C ARG A 15 1.68 -8.06 -8.13
N VAL A 16 0.45 -8.00 -8.61
CA VAL A 16 0.08 -7.11 -9.73
C VAL A 16 0.27 -5.66 -9.31
N ALA A 17 -0.17 -5.29 -8.11
CA ALA A 17 0.04 -3.96 -7.55
C ALA A 17 1.53 -3.63 -7.36
N TYR A 18 2.35 -4.58 -6.91
CA TYR A 18 3.81 -4.43 -6.83
C TYR A 18 4.43 -4.10 -8.19
N LEU A 19 4.12 -4.88 -9.24
CA LEU A 19 4.65 -4.64 -10.59
C LEU A 19 4.21 -3.27 -11.13
N GLY A 20 2.96 -2.89 -10.89
CA GLY A 20 2.47 -1.57 -11.25
C GLY A 20 3.18 -0.45 -10.47
N LEU A 21 3.39 -0.58 -9.16
CA LEU A 21 4.17 0.38 -8.38
C LEU A 21 5.63 0.46 -8.85
N TYR A 22 6.23 -0.67 -9.23
CA TYR A 22 7.57 -0.72 -9.78
C TYR A 22 7.66 0.10 -11.07
N SER A 23 6.66 -0.01 -11.96
CA SER A 23 6.58 0.84 -13.16
C SER A 23 6.41 2.34 -12.83
N LEU A 24 5.78 2.65 -11.69
CA LEU A 24 5.59 4.00 -11.17
C LEU A 24 6.73 4.47 -10.25
N GLN A 25 7.86 3.75 -10.15
CA GLN A 25 8.95 4.09 -9.22
C GLN A 25 9.49 5.52 -9.43
N HIS A 26 9.51 6.00 -10.67
CA HIS A 26 9.94 7.35 -11.04
C HIS A 26 9.09 8.47 -10.42
N ARG A 27 7.89 8.14 -9.95
CA ARG A 27 6.97 9.08 -9.30
C ARG A 27 7.41 9.38 -7.85
N GLY A 28 7.92 8.39 -7.13
CA GLY A 28 8.39 8.57 -5.75
C GLY A 28 9.37 7.48 -5.33
N GLN A 29 10.48 7.86 -4.70
CA GLN A 29 11.59 6.96 -4.33
C GLN A 29 11.87 6.95 -2.82
N GLU A 30 11.02 7.59 -2.03
CA GLU A 30 11.27 7.78 -0.60
C GLU A 30 10.69 6.63 0.25
N SER A 31 9.49 6.18 -0.07
CA SER A 31 8.85 5.02 0.56
C SER A 31 7.86 4.37 -0.38
N ALA A 32 7.52 3.12 -0.08
CA ALA A 32 6.50 2.37 -0.78
C ALA A 32 5.60 1.62 0.22
N GLY A 33 4.36 1.37 -0.18
CA GLY A 33 3.39 0.67 0.64
C GLY A 33 2.35 -0.07 -0.18
N LEU A 34 1.87 -1.19 0.36
CA LEU A 34 0.79 -1.99 -0.18
C LEU A 34 -0.19 -2.37 0.93
N VAL A 35 -1.47 -2.37 0.61
CA VAL A 35 -2.53 -2.99 1.41
C VAL A 35 -3.25 -3.99 0.52
N ALA A 36 -3.43 -5.22 0.99
CA ALA A 36 -4.20 -6.25 0.30
C ALA A 36 -5.36 -6.70 1.20
N VAL A 37 -6.49 -7.05 0.59
CA VAL A 37 -7.70 -7.52 1.27
C VAL A 37 -8.04 -8.89 0.72
N ASP A 38 -8.21 -9.87 1.61
CA ASP A 38 -8.64 -11.21 1.22
C ASP A 38 -10.16 -11.31 1.06
N GLY A 39 -10.63 -12.45 0.54
CA GLY A 39 -12.06 -12.69 0.33
C GLY A 39 -12.89 -12.74 1.62
N ALA A 40 -12.25 -12.82 2.79
CA ALA A 40 -12.93 -12.68 4.10
C ALA A 40 -13.02 -11.21 4.56
N GLY A 41 -12.51 -10.28 3.77
CA GLY A 41 -12.47 -8.85 4.09
C GLY A 41 -11.34 -8.47 5.05
N VAL A 42 -10.36 -9.35 5.29
CA VAL A 42 -9.24 -9.06 6.19
C VAL A 42 -8.17 -8.29 5.43
N ALA A 43 -7.98 -7.02 5.82
CA ALA A 43 -6.94 -6.16 5.26
C ALA A 43 -5.58 -6.40 5.95
N ARG A 44 -4.53 -6.52 5.15
CA ARG A 44 -3.13 -6.60 5.61
C ARG A 44 -2.32 -5.50 4.92
N SER A 45 -1.41 -4.88 5.66
CA SER A 45 -0.61 -3.76 5.14
C SER A 45 0.89 -4.00 5.36
N HIS A 46 1.70 -3.63 4.37
CA HIS A 46 3.13 -3.49 4.54
C HIS A 46 3.62 -2.17 3.95
N ARG A 47 4.52 -1.49 4.66
CA ARG A 47 5.12 -0.21 4.27
C ARG A 47 6.58 -0.20 4.65
N GLY A 48 7.41 0.43 3.83
CA GLY A 48 8.83 0.57 4.09
C GLY A 48 9.41 1.83 3.45
N MET A 49 10.57 2.25 3.93
CA MET A 49 11.36 3.32 3.33
C MET A 49 12.19 2.76 2.16
N GLY A 50 12.47 3.59 1.17
CA GLY A 50 13.26 3.24 0.00
C GLY A 50 12.42 2.87 -1.23
N LEU A 51 13.04 2.15 -2.15
CA LEU A 51 12.46 1.78 -3.43
C LEU A 51 11.45 0.63 -3.26
N VAL A 52 10.54 0.49 -4.23
CA VAL A 52 9.54 -0.58 -4.28
C VAL A 52 10.21 -1.96 -4.20
N SER A 53 11.34 -2.15 -4.88
CA SER A 53 12.12 -3.41 -4.85
C SER A 53 12.73 -3.73 -3.49
N ASP A 54 13.06 -2.70 -2.71
CA ASP A 54 13.70 -2.87 -1.40
C ASP A 54 12.66 -3.18 -0.33
N VAL A 55 11.46 -2.61 -0.48
CA VAL A 55 10.35 -2.78 0.46
C VAL A 55 9.62 -4.11 0.27
N PHE A 56 9.54 -4.62 -0.96
CA PHE A 56 8.73 -5.81 -1.28
C PHE A 56 9.57 -6.96 -1.80
N GLY A 57 10.04 -7.80 -0.87
CA GLY A 57 10.56 -9.12 -1.19
C GLY A 57 9.46 -10.18 -1.28
N GLU A 58 9.84 -11.38 -1.72
CA GLU A 58 8.92 -12.51 -1.88
C GLU A 58 8.16 -12.85 -0.60
N SER A 59 8.84 -12.88 0.55
CA SER A 59 8.21 -13.14 1.85
C SER A 59 7.14 -12.11 2.23
N VAL A 60 7.36 -10.84 1.89
CA VAL A 60 6.39 -9.76 2.15
C VAL A 60 5.18 -9.91 1.24
N LEU A 61 5.39 -10.18 -0.05
CA LEU A 61 4.31 -10.36 -1.01
C LEU A 61 3.45 -11.58 -0.67
N SER A 62 4.06 -12.69 -0.25
CA SER A 62 3.34 -13.88 0.23
C SER A 62 2.51 -13.61 1.49
N ALA A 63 2.90 -12.65 2.33
CA ALA A 63 2.17 -12.23 3.53
C ALA A 63 1.01 -11.26 3.23
N LEU A 64 0.81 -10.87 1.97
CA LEU A 64 -0.26 -9.98 1.51
C LEU A 64 -1.19 -10.71 0.52
N PRO A 65 -1.87 -11.80 0.94
CA PRO A 65 -2.84 -12.47 0.09
C PRO A 65 -4.08 -11.61 -0.11
N GLY A 66 -4.72 -11.75 -1.28
CA GLY A 66 -5.98 -11.10 -1.58
C GLY A 66 -6.23 -10.93 -3.07
N ASP A 67 -7.49 -10.65 -3.41
CA ASP A 67 -7.95 -10.35 -4.77
C ASP A 67 -8.18 -8.85 -4.99
N VAL A 68 -7.99 -8.05 -3.93
CA VAL A 68 -7.99 -6.58 -3.95
C VAL A 68 -6.70 -6.07 -3.31
N ALA A 69 -6.05 -5.11 -3.95
CA ALA A 69 -4.88 -4.43 -3.40
C ALA A 69 -4.81 -2.97 -3.82
N ILE A 70 -4.29 -2.13 -2.93
CA ILE A 70 -3.91 -0.74 -3.23
C ILE A 70 -2.44 -0.52 -2.90
N GLY A 71 -1.78 0.34 -3.67
CA GLY A 71 -0.38 0.64 -3.52
C GLY A 71 -0.05 2.11 -3.67
N HIS A 72 1.04 2.55 -3.05
CA HIS A 72 1.53 3.91 -3.16
C HIS A 72 3.06 3.99 -3.17
N THR A 73 3.63 4.87 -3.99
CA THR A 73 5.02 5.34 -3.90
C THR A 73 5.07 6.79 -3.48
N ARG A 74 5.85 7.10 -2.44
CA ARG A 74 6.00 8.45 -1.90
C ARG A 74 7.17 9.18 -2.53
N TYR A 75 6.94 10.40 -2.97
CA TYR A 75 7.99 11.38 -3.22
C TYR A 75 8.11 12.30 -1.99
N SER A 76 9.33 12.71 -1.65
CA SER A 76 9.54 13.61 -0.52
C SER A 76 8.84 14.95 -0.75
N THR A 77 7.78 15.19 0.00
CA THR A 77 7.15 16.52 0.14
C THR A 77 7.80 17.26 1.30
N ALA A 78 7.38 18.50 1.55
CA ALA A 78 7.70 19.17 2.81
C ALA A 78 7.39 18.25 4.02
N GLY A 79 8.30 18.19 4.99
CA GLY A 79 8.26 17.28 6.12
C GLY A 79 9.46 16.33 6.18
N THR A 80 9.55 15.54 7.25
CA THR A 80 10.62 14.56 7.44
C THR A 80 10.32 13.26 6.67
N SER A 81 11.38 12.65 6.13
CA SER A 81 11.29 11.32 5.51
C SER A 81 11.29 10.25 6.60
N VAL A 82 10.10 9.89 7.06
CA VAL A 82 9.88 8.90 8.12
C VAL A 82 8.78 7.93 7.72
N LEU A 83 8.87 6.69 8.23
CA LEU A 83 7.93 5.61 7.92
C LEU A 83 6.47 5.98 8.23
N ALA A 84 6.23 6.82 9.23
CA ALA A 84 4.88 7.28 9.58
C ALA A 84 4.17 8.01 8.42
N ASN A 85 4.94 8.61 7.50
CA ASN A 85 4.41 9.29 6.32
C ASN A 85 4.23 8.34 5.12
N ALA A 86 4.69 7.09 5.21
CA ALA A 86 4.51 6.10 4.16
C ALA A 86 3.02 5.73 4.06
N GLN A 87 2.52 5.71 2.83
CA GLN A 87 1.16 5.33 2.48
C GLN A 87 1.16 4.00 1.71
N PRO A 88 0.05 3.25 1.67
CA PRO A 88 -1.29 3.57 2.21
C PRO A 88 -1.42 3.41 3.73
N ILE A 89 -2.29 4.21 4.36
CA ILE A 89 -2.62 4.09 5.78
C ILE A 89 -3.80 3.12 5.93
N LEU A 90 -3.65 2.08 6.74
CA LEU A 90 -4.73 1.19 7.15
C LEU A 90 -5.21 1.59 8.55
N ALA A 91 -6.50 1.89 8.68
CA ALA A 91 -7.13 2.21 9.95
C ALA A 91 -8.41 1.37 10.10
N GLY A 92 -8.65 0.86 11.31
CA GLY A 92 -9.88 0.16 11.66
C GLY A 92 -10.70 1.00 12.63
N TRP A 93 -12.00 1.07 12.40
CA TRP A 93 -12.95 1.75 13.29
C TRP A 93 -14.24 0.94 13.39
N ARG A 94 -15.01 1.16 14.46
CA ARG A 94 -16.36 0.61 14.57
C ARG A 94 -17.30 1.47 13.75
N TYR A 95 -18.05 0.85 12.84
CA TYR A 95 -18.99 1.55 11.95
C TYR A 95 -20.02 2.45 12.67
N ARG A 96 -20.33 2.17 13.95
CA ARG A 96 -21.25 3.00 14.76
C ARG A 96 -20.66 4.34 15.21
N ASP A 97 -19.34 4.44 15.34
CA ASP A 97 -18.66 5.64 15.86
C ASP A 97 -18.48 6.72 14.77
N CYS A 98 -18.71 6.39 13.48
CA CYS A 98 -18.60 7.34 12.38
C CYS A 98 -19.86 8.18 12.11
N ARG A 99 -20.99 7.93 12.79
CA ARG A 99 -22.24 8.68 12.53
C ARG A 99 -22.29 10.08 13.15
N GLY A 100 -21.27 10.49 13.92
CA GLY A 100 -21.24 11.78 14.61
C GLY A 100 -20.22 12.79 14.07
N CYS A 101 -19.52 12.47 12.97
CA CYS A 101 -18.46 13.32 12.40
C CYS A 101 -18.84 14.02 11.09
N CYS A 102 -20.13 14.06 10.74
CA CYS A 102 -20.66 14.91 9.67
C CYS A 102 -21.52 16.01 10.28
#